data_AF-A0A7S2PFC5-F1
#
_entry.id   AF-A0A7S2PFC5-F1
#
_cell.length_a   1.000
_cell.length_b   1.000
_cell.length_c   1.000
_cell.angle_alpha   90.00
_cell.angle_beta   90.00
_cell.angle_gamma   90.00
#
_symmetry.space_group_name_H-M   'P 1'
#
loop_
_entity.id
_entity.type
_entity.pdbx_description
1 polymer ?
#
loop_
_entity_poly.entity_id
_entity_poly.type
_entity_poly.pdbx_seq_one_letter_code
_entity_poly.pdbx_strand_id
1 'polypeptide(L)'
;YLYGLYPDAINHVTTDGMYPIHLAISGLSKRADPGAAVDIVKFLLGCDPNVILQKIYGAVPLIGWAYILDHNDNYDDTNVGAAIEVMGVIYDAHPEAVESGAFASTILDRHQQVQEFIINQLVYSHQARDHRLMTTPDGNG
;
A
#
# COMPACT_ATOMS: atom_id res chain seq x y z
N TYR A 1 23.49 -4.23 -1.55
CA TYR A 1 24.70 -3.42 -1.80
C TYR A 1 24.42 -1.93 -1.61
N LEU A 2 23.43 -1.33 -2.30
CA LEU A 2 23.16 0.12 -2.18
C LEU A 2 22.67 0.56 -0.78
N TYR A 3 21.68 -0.16 -0.22
CA TYR A 3 21.15 0.15 1.12
C TYR A 3 22.21 0.03 2.23
N GLY A 4 23.11 -0.95 2.13
CA GLY A 4 24.20 -1.10 3.11
C GLY A 4 25.23 0.03 3.08
N LEU A 5 25.33 0.77 1.97
CA LEU A 5 26.20 1.94 1.85
C LEU A 5 25.48 3.24 2.23
N TYR A 6 24.18 3.31 1.97
CA TYR A 6 23.34 4.49 2.20
C TYR A 6 21.99 4.07 2.78
N PRO A 7 21.92 3.72 4.08
CA PRO A 7 20.67 3.27 4.69
C PRO A 7 19.60 4.36 4.65
N ASP A 8 20.00 5.63 4.78
CA ASP A 8 19.08 6.77 4.74
C ASP A 8 18.48 7.03 3.35
N ALA A 9 18.97 6.37 2.30
CA ALA A 9 18.46 6.56 0.94
C ALA A 9 16.98 6.19 0.80
N ILE A 10 16.46 5.30 1.65
CA ILE A 10 15.03 4.94 1.67
C ILE A 10 14.13 6.09 2.13
N ASN A 11 14.71 7.10 2.80
CA ASN A 11 14.04 8.31 3.26
C ASN A 11 14.37 9.52 2.38
N HIS A 12 15.10 9.34 1.28
CA HIS A 12 15.49 10.45 0.41
C HIS A 12 14.35 10.80 -0.54
N VAL A 13 13.77 11.98 -0.32
CA VAL A 13 12.67 12.50 -1.13
C VAL A 13 13.16 13.09 -2.45
N THR A 14 12.45 12.81 -3.55
CA THR A 14 12.71 13.45 -4.85
C THR A 14 12.32 14.93 -4.85
N THR A 15 12.67 15.65 -5.92
CA THR A 15 12.21 17.03 -6.15
C THR A 15 10.69 17.16 -6.17
N ASP A 16 9.98 16.08 -6.52
CA ASP A 16 8.51 16.05 -6.61
C ASP A 16 7.84 15.58 -5.30
N GLY A 17 8.61 15.47 -4.21
CA GLY A 17 8.07 15.02 -2.92
C GLY A 17 7.85 13.51 -2.84
N MET A 18 8.39 12.72 -3.77
CA MET A 18 8.20 11.26 -3.79
C MET A 18 9.33 10.55 -3.05
N TYR A 19 8.98 9.57 -2.22
CA TYR A 19 9.94 8.68 -1.60
C TYR A 19 10.13 7.43 -2.47
N PRO A 20 11.20 6.65 -2.25
CA PRO A 20 11.45 5.41 -2.98
C PRO A 20 10.26 4.44 -2.99
N ILE A 21 9.47 4.36 -1.91
CA ILE A 21 8.27 3.53 -1.85
C ILE A 21 7.19 4.00 -2.84
N HIS A 22 6.99 5.31 -2.99
CA HIS A 22 6.06 5.89 -3.98
C HIS A 22 6.48 5.55 -5.40
N LEU A 23 7.78 5.62 -5.68
CA LEU A 23 8.33 5.31 -7.00
C LEU A 23 8.25 3.82 -7.33
N ALA A 24 8.49 2.94 -6.34
CA ALA A 24 8.37 1.50 -6.50
C ALA A 24 6.93 1.12 -6.88
N ILE A 25 5.97 1.67 -6.14
CA ILE A 25 4.55 1.49 -6.34
C ILE A 25 4.08 2.07 -7.69
N SER A 26 4.49 3.30 -8.05
CA SER A 26 4.20 3.90 -9.37
C SER A 26 4.81 3.11 -10.52
N GLY A 27 5.93 2.43 -10.26
CA GLY A 27 6.62 1.59 -11.23
C GLY A 27 5.85 0.34 -11.66
N LEU A 28 4.79 -0.06 -10.95
CA LEU A 28 4.01 -1.27 -11.28
C LEU A 28 3.50 -1.26 -12.74
N SER A 29 3.02 -0.12 -13.22
CA SER A 29 2.50 0.03 -14.59
C SER A 29 3.55 0.43 -15.62
N LYS A 30 4.79 0.69 -15.19
CA LYS A 30 5.88 1.20 -16.05
C LYS A 30 6.99 0.18 -16.30
N ARG A 31 7.02 -0.92 -15.54
CA ARG A 31 8.04 -1.97 -15.65
C ARG A 31 7.58 -3.05 -16.63
N ALA A 32 8.54 -3.62 -17.35
CA ALA A 32 8.31 -4.79 -18.18
C ALA A 32 7.94 -6.04 -17.35
N ASP A 33 8.43 -6.10 -16.11
CA ASP A 33 8.07 -7.09 -15.11
C ASP A 33 7.48 -6.40 -13.87
N PRO A 34 6.16 -6.48 -13.66
CA PRO A 34 5.50 -5.95 -12.47
C PRO A 34 5.95 -6.62 -11.17
N GLY A 35 6.40 -7.89 -11.23
CA GLY A 35 6.93 -8.64 -10.07
C GLY A 35 8.14 -7.95 -9.44
N ALA A 36 9.02 -7.37 -10.26
CA ALA A 36 10.15 -6.59 -9.78
C ALA A 36 9.73 -5.37 -8.92
N ALA A 37 8.57 -4.75 -9.18
CA ALA A 37 8.07 -3.69 -8.30
C ALA A 37 7.64 -4.23 -6.95
N VAL A 38 6.99 -5.40 -6.92
CA VAL A 38 6.59 -6.09 -5.68
C VAL A 38 7.82 -6.40 -4.83
N ASP A 39 8.86 -6.96 -5.44
CA ASP A 39 10.10 -7.30 -4.73
C ASP A 39 10.78 -6.05 -4.14
N ILE A 40 10.76 -4.93 -4.85
CA ILE A 40 11.28 -3.66 -4.33
C ILE A 40 10.44 -3.16 -3.14
N VAL A 41 9.11 -3.25 -3.21
CA VAL A 41 8.22 -2.87 -2.09
C VAL A 41 8.50 -3.74 -0.86
N LYS A 42 8.55 -5.06 -1.04
CA LYS A 42 8.91 -6.00 0.05
C LYS A 42 10.28 -5.70 0.63
N PHE A 43 11.27 -5.41 -0.22
CA PHE A 43 12.61 -5.04 0.22
C PHE A 43 12.61 -3.76 1.06
N LEU A 44 11.92 -2.71 0.61
CA LEU A 44 11.85 -1.43 1.32
C LEU A 44 11.17 -1.60 2.69
N LEU A 45 10.07 -2.33 2.76
CA LEU A 45 9.36 -2.61 4.01
C LEU A 45 10.17 -3.51 4.95
N GLY A 46 10.94 -4.44 4.39
CA GLY A 46 11.89 -5.26 5.17
C GLY A 46 13.06 -4.44 5.75
N CYS A 47 13.38 -3.29 5.15
CA CYS A 47 14.40 -2.36 5.67
C CYS A 47 13.81 -1.46 6.78
N ASP A 48 12.66 -0.86 6.53
CA ASP A 48 11.90 -0.09 7.52
C ASP A 48 10.41 -0.14 7.17
N PRO A 49 9.55 -0.73 8.02
CA PRO A 49 8.12 -0.82 7.75
C PRO A 49 7.45 0.56 7.68
N ASN A 50 7.98 1.56 8.40
CA ASN A 50 7.37 2.89 8.51
C ASN A 50 7.52 3.73 7.23
N VAL A 51 8.30 3.28 6.24
CA VAL A 51 8.37 3.97 4.94
C VAL A 51 7.00 4.06 4.29
N ILE A 52 6.08 3.14 4.59
CA ILE A 52 4.71 3.22 4.10
C ILE A 52 3.88 4.36 4.73
N LEU A 53 4.36 5.00 5.78
CA LEU A 53 3.70 6.15 6.39
C LEU A 53 4.19 7.48 5.79
N GLN A 54 5.22 7.43 4.93
CA GLN A 54 5.72 8.60 4.22
C GLN A 54 4.63 9.18 3.33
N LYS A 55 4.37 10.48 3.49
CA LYS A 55 3.25 11.14 2.81
C LYS A 55 3.68 11.78 1.50
N ILE A 56 2.88 11.62 0.46
CA ILE A 56 2.93 12.38 -0.79
C ILE A 56 1.70 13.29 -0.85
N TYR A 57 1.89 14.60 -1.04
CA TYR A 57 0.81 15.59 -1.01
C TYR A 57 -0.10 15.51 0.23
N GLY A 58 0.45 15.10 1.38
CA GLY A 58 -0.31 14.93 2.63
C GLY A 58 -1.06 13.60 2.76
N ALA A 59 -1.02 12.74 1.74
CA ALA A 59 -1.63 11.41 1.74
C ALA A 59 -0.57 10.31 1.86
N VAL A 60 -0.87 9.22 2.58
CA VAL A 60 0.00 8.03 2.65
C VAL A 60 -0.01 7.27 1.31
N PRO A 61 1.01 6.44 0.99
CA PRO A 61 1.25 5.81 -0.30
C PRO A 61 0.04 5.03 -0.84
N LEU A 62 -0.71 4.34 0.02
CA LEU A 62 -1.92 3.60 -0.34
C LEU A 62 -3.03 4.51 -0.90
N ILE A 63 -3.22 5.69 -0.29
CA ILE A 63 -4.18 6.70 -0.77
C ILE A 63 -3.63 7.44 -1.99
N GLY A 64 -2.32 7.74 -1.99
CA GLY A 64 -1.61 8.31 -3.14
C GLY A 64 -1.62 7.40 -4.37
N TRP A 65 -1.83 6.10 -4.17
CA TRP A 65 -1.91 5.12 -5.24
C TRP A 65 -3.07 5.38 -6.19
N ALA A 66 -4.19 5.83 -5.66
CA ALA A 66 -5.36 6.15 -6.46
C ALA A 66 -5.10 7.31 -7.43
N TYR A 67 -4.40 8.34 -6.95
CA TYR A 67 -3.97 9.46 -7.77
C TYR A 67 -3.01 9.02 -8.87
N ILE A 68 -2.06 8.13 -8.56
CA ILE A 68 -1.03 7.67 -9.50
C ILE A 68 -1.62 6.75 -10.59
N LEU A 69 -2.61 5.93 -10.24
CA LEU A 69 -3.29 5.03 -11.17
C LEU A 69 -4.30 5.77 -12.06
N ASP A 70 -5.01 6.79 -11.54
CA ASP A 70 -5.96 7.59 -12.32
C ASP A 70 -5.28 8.44 -13.41
N HIS A 71 -3.97 8.69 -13.29
CA HIS A 71 -3.19 9.42 -14.28
C HIS A 71 -2.54 8.52 -15.35
N ASN A 72 -2.77 7.21 -15.30
CA ASN A 72 -2.14 6.25 -16.21
C ASN A 72 -3.22 5.58 -17.07
N ASP A 73 -3.42 6.10 -18.29
CA ASP A 73 -4.36 5.61 -19.32
C ASP A 73 -4.08 4.16 -19.80
N ASN A 74 -3.16 3.45 -19.17
CA ASN A 74 -2.59 2.18 -19.63
C ASN A 74 -2.51 1.14 -18.50
N TYR A 75 -3.47 1.17 -17.57
CA TYR A 75 -3.64 0.08 -16.61
C TYR A 75 -4.16 -1.16 -17.33
N ASP A 76 -3.23 -1.93 -17.89
CA ASP A 76 -3.48 -3.23 -18.48
C ASP A 76 -3.72 -4.27 -17.37
N ASP A 77 -4.67 -5.19 -17.60
CA ASP A 77 -5.11 -6.22 -16.64
C ASP A 77 -3.96 -7.13 -16.20
N THR A 78 -2.86 -7.16 -16.96
CA THR A 78 -1.61 -7.87 -16.65
C THR A 78 -0.94 -7.41 -15.34
N ASN A 79 -1.24 -6.19 -14.87
CA ASN A 79 -0.66 -5.64 -13.64
C ASN A 79 -1.49 -5.92 -12.39
N VAL A 80 -2.72 -6.45 -12.54
CA VAL A 80 -3.67 -6.64 -11.44
C VAL A 80 -3.14 -7.58 -10.36
N GLY A 81 -2.45 -8.66 -10.74
CA GLY A 81 -1.88 -9.60 -9.78
C GLY A 81 -0.80 -8.97 -8.89
N ALA A 82 0.15 -8.25 -9.49
CA ALA A 82 1.22 -7.56 -8.77
C ALA A 82 0.67 -6.40 -7.92
N ALA A 83 -0.36 -5.72 -8.41
CA ALA A 83 -1.11 -4.71 -7.66
C ALA A 83 -1.74 -5.29 -6.39
N ILE A 84 -2.46 -6.41 -6.48
CA ILE A 84 -3.05 -7.11 -5.32
C ILE A 84 -1.96 -7.55 -4.33
N GLU A 85 -0.83 -8.05 -4.82
CA GLU A 85 0.25 -8.50 -3.96
C GLU A 85 0.90 -7.34 -3.18
N VAL A 86 1.16 -6.19 -3.83
CA VAL A 86 1.64 -4.99 -3.15
C VAL A 86 0.63 -4.52 -2.09
N MET A 87 -0.66 -4.57 -2.39
CA MET A 87 -1.70 -4.21 -1.41
C MET A 87 -1.71 -5.15 -0.22
N GLY A 88 -1.56 -6.46 -0.44
CA GLY A 88 -1.45 -7.44 0.63
C GLY A 88 -0.23 -7.18 1.53
N VAL A 89 0.94 -6.98 0.93
CA VAL A 89 2.18 -6.69 1.67
C VAL A 89 2.04 -5.41 2.51
N ILE A 90 1.41 -4.38 1.95
CA ILE A 90 1.18 -3.13 2.68
C ILE A 90 0.18 -3.33 3.83
N TYR A 91 -0.93 -4.04 3.58
CA TYR A 91 -1.94 -4.33 4.60
C TYR A 91 -1.35 -5.13 5.77
N ASP A 92 -0.52 -6.13 5.48
CA ASP A 92 0.15 -6.94 6.50
C ASP A 92 1.07 -6.09 7.39
N ALA A 93 1.69 -5.05 6.83
CA ALA A 93 2.57 -4.15 7.56
C ALA A 93 1.78 -3.08 8.36
N HIS A 94 0.74 -2.50 7.75
CA HIS A 94 0.00 -1.35 8.27
C HIS A 94 -1.48 -1.41 7.86
N PRO A 95 -2.31 -2.24 8.51
CA PRO A 95 -3.71 -2.40 8.16
C PRO A 95 -4.51 -1.09 8.28
N GLU A 96 -4.11 -0.19 9.16
CA GLU A 96 -4.70 1.14 9.35
C GLU A 96 -4.61 2.04 8.11
N ALA A 97 -3.67 1.77 7.19
CA ALA A 97 -3.50 2.55 5.97
C ALA A 97 -4.66 2.36 4.97
N VAL A 98 -5.40 1.25 5.08
CA VAL A 98 -6.57 0.90 4.25
C VAL A 98 -7.87 1.47 4.83
N GLU A 99 -7.91 1.77 6.13
CA GLU A 99 -9.11 2.23 6.84
C GLU A 99 -9.41 3.72 6.65
N SER A 100 -8.55 4.47 5.94
CA SER A 100 -8.80 5.88 5.66
C SER A 100 -9.97 6.03 4.68
N GLY A 101 -10.96 6.87 5.01
CA GLY A 101 -12.12 7.13 4.14
C GLY A 101 -11.79 7.67 2.74
N ALA A 102 -10.58 8.24 2.55
CA ALA A 102 -10.10 8.68 1.24
C ALA A 102 -9.75 7.50 0.31
N PHE A 103 -9.43 6.34 0.88
CA PHE A 103 -9.21 5.10 0.14
C PHE A 103 -10.55 4.53 -0.35
N ALA A 104 -11.57 4.54 0.51
CA ALA A 104 -12.90 4.01 0.18
C ALA A 104 -13.52 4.64 -1.08
N SER A 105 -13.37 5.95 -1.26
CA SER A 105 -13.92 6.68 -2.41
C SER A 105 -13.20 6.40 -3.73
N THR A 106 -11.95 5.95 -3.70
CA THR A 106 -11.13 5.69 -4.89
C THR A 106 -11.12 4.23 -5.32
N ILE A 107 -11.83 3.35 -4.60
CA ILE A 107 -12.00 1.93 -4.92
C ILE A 107 -13.03 1.73 -6.04
N LEU A 108 -14.09 2.55 -6.08
CA LEU A 108 -15.23 2.34 -6.99
C LEU A 108 -14.86 2.41 -8.47
N ASP A 109 -13.81 3.15 -8.82
CA ASP A 109 -13.32 3.32 -10.19
C ASP A 109 -12.22 2.29 -10.56
N ARG A 110 -11.93 1.32 -9.68
CA ARG A 110 -10.84 0.33 -9.89
C ARG A 110 -11.32 -0.93 -10.62
N HIS A 111 -10.36 -1.69 -11.13
CA HIS A 111 -10.60 -3.03 -11.68
C HIS A 111 -11.26 -3.96 -10.63
N GLN A 112 -12.22 -4.77 -11.06
CA GLN A 112 -13.09 -5.57 -10.16
C GLN A 112 -12.32 -6.44 -9.17
N GLN A 113 -11.24 -7.11 -9.60
CA GLN A 113 -10.44 -7.96 -8.71
C GLN A 113 -9.74 -7.18 -7.58
N VAL A 114 -9.34 -5.93 -7.86
CA VAL A 114 -8.76 -5.04 -6.85
C VAL A 114 -9.84 -4.61 -5.86
N GLN A 115 -11.05 -4.32 -6.35
CA GLN A 115 -12.20 -4.00 -5.48
C GLN A 115 -12.52 -5.17 -4.55
N GLU A 116 -12.66 -6.39 -5.09
CA GLU A 116 -12.97 -7.59 -4.32
C GLU A 116 -11.91 -7.87 -3.26
N PHE A 117 -10.63 -7.76 -3.60
CA PHE A 117 -9.54 -7.92 -2.62
C PHE A 117 -9.68 -6.92 -1.47
N ILE A 118 -9.86 -5.64 -1.77
CA ILE A 118 -9.95 -4.59 -0.76
C ILE A 118 -11.19 -4.76 0.12
N ILE A 119 -12.35 -5.05 -0.48
CA ILE A 119 -13.60 -5.28 0.26
C ILE A 119 -13.40 -6.45 1.23
N ASN A 120 -12.77 -7.54 0.78
CA ASN A 120 -12.46 -8.66 1.64
C ASN A 120 -11.55 -8.26 2.81
N GLN A 121 -10.46 -7.51 2.55
CA GLN A 121 -9.56 -7.05 3.61
C GLN A 121 -10.23 -6.11 4.62
N LEU A 122 -11.12 -5.22 4.16
CA LEU A 122 -11.93 -4.36 5.03
C LEU A 122 -12.87 -5.18 5.91
N VAL A 123 -13.58 -6.15 5.33
CA VAL A 123 -14.48 -7.06 6.07
C VAL A 123 -13.71 -7.82 7.15
N TYR A 124 -12.52 -8.35 6.81
CA TYR A 124 -11.66 -9.01 7.79
C TYR A 124 -11.18 -8.06 8.90
N SER A 125 -10.74 -6.84 8.56
CA SER A 125 -10.32 -5.85 9.56
C SER A 125 -11.43 -5.54 10.57
N HIS A 126 -12.64 -5.29 10.05
CA HIS A 126 -13.82 -5.01 10.88
C HIS A 126 -14.15 -6.18 11.81
N GLN A 127 -14.17 -7.41 11.28
CA GLN A 127 -14.44 -8.61 12.08
C GLN A 127 -13.38 -8.85 13.16
N ALA A 128 -12.09 -8.71 12.83
CA ALA A 128 -11.00 -8.89 13.79
C ALA A 128 -11.05 -7.86 14.92
N ARG A 129 -11.45 -6.62 14.61
CA ARG A 129 -11.64 -5.56 15.60
C ARG A 129 -12.85 -5.83 16.50
N ASP A 130 -13.99 -6.21 15.94
CA ASP A 130 -15.17 -6.56 16.72
C ASP A 130 -14.89 -7.77 17.64
N HIS A 131 -14.10 -8.73 17.18
CA HIS A 131 -13.67 -9.86 18.00
C HIS A 131 -12.73 -9.46 19.14
N ARG A 132 -11.83 -8.49 18.92
CA ARG A 132 -11.00 -7.90 19.97
C ARG A 132 -11.81 -7.11 21.01
N LEU A 133 -12.85 -6.40 20.57
CA LEU A 133 -13.80 -5.72 21.46
C LEU A 133 -14.63 -6.69 22.30
N MET A 134 -14.94 -7.87 21.76
CA MET A 134 -15.69 -8.91 22.47
C MET A 134 -14.84 -9.71 23.47
N THR A 135 -13.51 -9.63 23.38
CA THR A 135 -12.55 -10.39 24.21
C THR A 135 -11.83 -9.54 25.26
N THR A 136 -12.06 -8.22 25.33
CA THR A 136 -11.63 -7.43 26.49
C THR A 136 -12.45 -7.89 27.70
N PRO A 137 -11.83 -8.47 28.75
CA PRO A 137 -12.54 -8.83 29.96
C PRO A 137 -13.19 -7.58 30.53
N ASP A 138 -14.48 -7.65 30.78
CA ASP A 138 -15.15 -6.77 31.71
C ASP A 138 -14.40 -6.83 33.04
N GLY A 139 -13.65 -5.77 33.33
CA GLY A 139 -12.93 -5.61 34.59
C GLY A 139 -13.93 -5.45 35.73
N ASN A 140 -14.54 -6.54 36.16
CA ASN A 140 -15.29 -6.69 37.40
C ASN A 140 -15.17 -8.15 37.86
N GLY A 141 -14.07 -8.43 38.56
CA GLY A 141 -13.85 -9.60 39.38
C GLY A 141 -12.90 -9.23 40.51
#